data_AF-A0A0A8WK94-F1
#
_entry.id   AF-A0A0A8WK94-F1
#
_cell.length_a   1.000
_cell.length_b   1.000
_cell.length_c   1.000
_cell.angle_alpha   90.00
_cell.angle_beta   90.00
_cell.angle_gamma   90.00
#
_symmetry.space_group_name_H-M   'P 1'
#
loop_
_entity.id
_entity.type
_entity.pdbx_description
1 polymer ?
#
loop_
_entity_poly.entity_id
_entity_poly.type
_entity_poly.pdbx_seq_one_letter_code
_entity_poly.pdbx_strand_id
1 'polypeptide(L)'
;MTIDHLSRRSAIATLGIGAAAMTINEASAQTPAAAPAAVPAFAGNHQVKPLRFNPARLHGLSERLITSHHENNYAGSVKALNMIETRLAAALADTDLPPVVYGGLKREELHRTGSVVLHESISTGSAATARQPVPSATRWARRSARSTAGKPTSAVPG
;
A
#
# COMPACT_ATOMS: atom_id res chain seq x y z
N MET A 1 49.01 10.29 23.55
CA MET A 1 48.12 9.31 22.92
C MET A 1 47.12 8.85 23.98
N THR A 2 45.97 9.51 24.07
CA THR A 2 44.77 9.05 24.79
C THR A 2 43.57 9.75 24.14
N ILE A 3 42.59 8.94 23.76
CA ILE A 3 41.46 9.23 22.89
C ILE A 3 40.21 9.56 23.73
N ASP A 4 39.47 10.57 23.28
CA ASP A 4 38.04 10.85 23.37
C ASP A 4 37.23 10.41 24.60
N HIS A 5 36.65 11.39 25.30
CA HIS A 5 35.40 11.18 26.04
C HIS A 5 34.64 12.48 26.33
N LEU A 6 34.30 13.30 25.31
CA LEU A 6 33.23 14.30 25.48
C LEU A 6 32.22 14.23 24.33
N SER A 7 31.16 13.52 24.69
CA SER A 7 29.97 13.14 23.95
C SER A 7 29.17 14.33 23.41
N ARG A 8 28.47 14.07 22.31
CA ARG A 8 27.60 14.89 21.43
C ARG A 8 26.50 15.76 22.09
N ARG A 9 26.57 16.06 23.39
CA ARG A 9 25.52 16.77 24.16
C ARG A 9 25.82 18.22 24.54
N SER A 10 27.01 18.75 24.27
CA SER A 10 27.35 20.15 24.64
C SER A 10 27.23 21.17 23.50
N ALA A 11 26.63 20.81 22.35
CA ALA A 11 26.54 21.68 21.17
C ALA A 11 25.21 22.45 21.03
N ILE A 12 24.34 22.46 22.05
CA ILE A 12 23.10 23.26 22.05
C ILE A 12 23.04 24.11 23.31
N ALA A 13 23.88 25.12 23.35
CA ALA A 13 23.74 26.35 24.14
C ALA A 13 24.81 27.27 23.57
N THR A 14 24.50 28.20 22.69
CA THR A 14 24.16 29.58 23.05
C THR A 14 24.40 30.37 21.76
N LEU A 15 23.52 31.30 21.38
CA LEU A 15 23.65 32.42 20.42
C LEU A 15 22.25 32.64 19.79
N GLY A 16 21.55 33.76 19.93
CA GLY A 16 21.90 35.03 20.55
C GLY A 16 20.66 35.93 20.71
N ILE A 17 20.81 36.91 21.58
CA ILE A 17 19.93 38.08 21.71
C ILE A 17 20.50 39.17 20.78
N GLY A 18 19.67 39.78 19.92
CA GLY A 18 20.06 41.03 19.24
C GLY A 18 19.21 41.48 18.04
N ALA A 19 18.61 42.66 18.19
CA ALA A 19 18.18 43.63 17.17
C ALA A 19 16.88 43.40 16.38
N ALA A 20 15.91 44.30 16.65
CA ALA A 20 14.78 44.62 15.80
C ALA A 20 15.25 45.22 14.46
N ALA A 21 14.77 44.65 13.36
CA ALA A 21 14.71 45.31 12.06
C ALA A 21 13.40 44.88 11.38
N MET A 22 12.57 45.86 11.06
CA MET A 22 11.27 45.69 10.42
C MET A 22 11.44 45.06 9.04
N THR A 23 10.70 44.00 8.75
CA THR A 23 10.35 43.65 7.37
C THR A 23 8.83 43.64 7.24
N ILE A 24 8.40 44.30 6.18
CA ILE A 24 7.04 44.62 5.81
C ILE A 24 6.34 43.29 5.53
N ASN A 25 5.35 42.94 6.33
CA ASN A 25 4.53 41.77 6.08
C ASN A 25 3.52 42.12 4.97
N GLU A 26 3.98 42.09 3.71
CA GLU A 26 3.09 42.09 2.55
C GLU A 26 2.32 40.76 2.54
N ALA A 27 1.14 40.78 3.14
CA ALA A 27 0.15 39.75 2.95
C ALA A 27 -0.34 39.83 1.50
N SER A 28 0.40 39.20 0.59
CA SER A 28 -0.14 38.82 -0.71
C SER A 28 -1.30 37.87 -0.43
N ALA A 29 -2.52 38.35 -0.64
CA ALA A 29 -3.69 37.51 -0.75
C ALA A 29 -3.47 36.60 -1.98
N GLN A 30 -2.87 35.44 -1.74
CA GLN A 30 -2.92 34.34 -2.69
C GLN A 30 -4.37 33.90 -2.76
N THR A 31 -5.07 34.39 -3.78
CA THR A 31 -6.31 33.79 -4.28
C THR A 31 -6.08 32.28 -4.32
N PRO A 32 -6.86 31.45 -3.62
CA PRO A 32 -6.72 30.01 -3.72
C PRO A 32 -6.90 29.65 -5.19
N ALA A 33 -5.83 29.19 -5.83
CA ALA A 33 -5.93 28.55 -7.13
C ALA A 33 -6.97 27.45 -6.97
N ALA A 34 -8.03 27.51 -7.80
CA ALA A 34 -9.11 26.54 -7.76
C ALA A 34 -8.51 25.13 -7.78
N ALA A 35 -8.83 24.34 -6.76
CA ALA A 35 -8.31 22.99 -6.64
C ALA A 35 -8.63 22.25 -7.95
N PRO A 36 -7.62 21.64 -8.61
CA PRO A 36 -7.86 20.83 -9.79
C PRO A 36 -8.91 19.78 -9.47
N ALA A 37 -9.87 19.59 -10.39
CA ALA A 37 -10.96 18.65 -10.20
C ALA A 37 -10.40 17.29 -9.77
N ALA A 38 -10.76 16.85 -8.56
CA ALA A 38 -10.27 15.61 -8.00
C ALA A 38 -10.70 14.46 -8.93
N VAL A 39 -9.74 13.79 -9.55
CA VAL A 39 -10.02 12.51 -10.19
C VAL A 39 -10.46 11.54 -9.09
N PRO A 40 -11.70 10.99 -9.16
CA PRO A 40 -12.23 10.16 -8.08
C PRO A 40 -11.33 8.96 -7.73
N ALA A 41 -10.55 8.49 -8.70
CA ALA A 41 -9.61 7.38 -8.56
C ALA A 41 -8.41 7.69 -7.65
N PHE A 42 -8.08 8.96 -7.37
CA PHE A 42 -6.96 9.36 -6.50
C PHE A 42 -7.42 10.22 -5.31
N ALA A 43 -8.60 9.91 -4.78
CA ALA A 43 -9.20 10.66 -3.68
C ALA A 43 -8.42 10.50 -2.35
N GLY A 44 -7.58 9.47 -2.19
CA GLY A 44 -6.75 9.28 -1.01
C GLY A 44 -7.53 9.10 0.29
N ASN A 45 -8.73 8.52 0.20
CA ASN A 45 -9.69 8.40 1.30
C ASN A 45 -9.97 6.95 1.71
N HIS A 46 -9.04 6.03 1.43
CA HIS A 46 -9.14 4.63 1.86
C HIS A 46 -9.12 4.52 3.38
N GLN A 47 -9.93 3.61 3.90
CA GLN A 47 -10.09 3.38 5.33
C GLN A 47 -9.69 1.96 5.71
N VAL A 48 -9.03 1.82 6.86
CA VAL A 48 -8.67 0.52 7.41
C VAL A 48 -9.95 -0.22 7.82
N LYS A 49 -10.22 -1.37 7.21
CA LYS A 49 -11.33 -2.23 7.57
C LYS A 49 -10.97 -3.09 8.79
N PRO A 50 -11.85 -3.20 9.80
CA PRO A 50 -11.59 -4.05 10.96
C PRO A 50 -11.59 -5.54 10.57
N LEU A 51 -10.91 -6.36 11.37
CA LEU A 51 -10.98 -7.81 11.25
C LEU A 51 -12.43 -8.29 11.45
N ARG A 52 -12.89 -9.19 10.58
CA ARG A 52 -14.27 -9.74 10.63
C ARG A 52 -14.37 -11.06 11.38
N PHE A 53 -13.27 -11.54 11.95
CA PHE A 53 -13.19 -12.78 12.71
C PHE A 53 -12.35 -12.57 13.96
N ASN A 54 -12.49 -13.47 14.93
CA ASN A 54 -11.66 -13.46 16.13
C ASN A 54 -10.28 -14.09 15.80
N PRO A 55 -9.17 -13.32 15.84
CA PRO A 55 -7.84 -13.82 15.51
C PRO A 55 -7.36 -14.94 16.45
N ALA A 56 -7.84 -15.00 17.70
CA ALA A 56 -7.52 -16.06 18.65
C ALA A 56 -8.09 -17.43 18.27
N ARG A 57 -9.06 -17.48 17.34
CA ARG A 57 -9.74 -18.72 16.93
C ARG A 57 -9.12 -19.38 15.69
N LEU A 58 -8.05 -18.82 15.15
CA LEU A 58 -7.35 -19.40 13.99
C LEU A 58 -6.41 -20.52 14.44
N HIS A 59 -6.68 -21.74 13.97
CA HIS A 59 -5.79 -22.87 14.22
C HIS A 59 -4.52 -22.75 13.37
N GLY A 60 -3.35 -22.92 14.00
CA GLY A 60 -2.05 -22.89 13.32
C GLY A 60 -1.49 -21.49 13.05
N LEU A 61 -2.15 -20.43 13.51
CA LEU A 61 -1.67 -19.05 13.41
C LEU A 61 -1.75 -18.37 14.77
N SER A 62 -0.73 -17.56 15.10
CA SER A 62 -0.70 -16.79 16.34
C SER A 62 -1.64 -15.60 16.26
N GLU A 63 -2.46 -15.39 17.30
CA GLU A 63 -3.28 -14.17 17.44
C GLU A 63 -2.44 -12.90 17.30
N ARG A 64 -1.34 -12.81 18.05
CA ARG A 64 -0.43 -11.66 18.04
C ARG A 64 0.12 -11.38 16.64
N LEU A 65 0.41 -12.43 15.87
CA LEU A 65 0.89 -12.29 14.49
C LEU A 65 -0.19 -11.65 13.61
N ILE A 66 -1.43 -12.12 13.71
CA ILE A 66 -2.53 -11.60 12.88
C ILE A 66 -2.87 -10.17 13.23
N THR A 67 -2.99 -9.86 14.53
CA THR A 67 -3.27 -8.50 15.00
C THR A 67 -2.16 -7.54 14.58
N SER A 68 -0.88 -7.90 14.84
CA SER A 68 0.26 -7.06 14.45
C SER A 68 0.37 -6.89 12.92
N HIS A 69 0.08 -7.93 12.14
CA HIS A 69 0.12 -7.85 10.69
C HIS A 69 -0.95 -6.89 10.15
N HIS A 70 -2.18 -6.97 10.69
CA HIS A 70 -3.27 -6.05 10.36
C HIS A 70 -2.94 -4.60 10.75
N GLU A 71 -2.53 -4.37 11.99
CA GLU A 71 -2.27 -3.02 12.51
C GLU A 71 -1.07 -2.33 11.85
N ASN A 72 -0.03 -3.09 11.48
CA ASN A 72 1.19 -2.48 10.96
C ASN A 72 1.29 -2.55 9.43
N ASN A 73 1.02 -3.71 8.83
CA ASN A 73 1.24 -3.92 7.39
C ASN A 73 0.02 -3.47 6.57
N TYR A 74 -1.18 -3.89 6.97
CA TYR A 74 -2.40 -3.48 6.27
C TYR A 74 -2.67 -1.99 6.49
N ALA A 75 -2.74 -1.52 7.73
CA ALA A 75 -2.96 -0.09 7.99
C ALA A 75 -1.84 0.78 7.40
N GLY A 76 -0.59 0.32 7.45
CA GLY A 76 0.54 0.98 6.78
C GLY A 76 0.35 1.08 5.26
N SER A 77 -0.14 0.02 4.62
CA SER A 77 -0.44 0.01 3.18
C SER A 77 -1.57 0.98 2.81
N VAL A 78 -2.64 1.03 3.62
CA VAL A 78 -3.75 1.99 3.44
C VAL A 78 -3.24 3.43 3.53
N LYS A 79 -2.45 3.73 4.57
CA LYS A 79 -1.85 5.06 4.75
C LYS A 79 -0.95 5.45 3.59
N ALA A 80 -0.11 4.53 3.13
CA ALA A 80 0.78 4.77 1.99
C ALA A 80 0.00 4.99 0.69
N LEU A 81 -1.06 4.20 0.44
CA LEU A 81 -1.93 4.36 -0.72
C LEU A 81 -2.56 5.75 -0.75
N ASN A 82 -3.15 6.19 0.37
CA ASN A 82 -3.76 7.52 0.47
C ASN A 82 -2.76 8.64 0.13
N MET A 83 -1.54 8.56 0.67
CA MET A 83 -0.47 9.51 0.38
C MET A 83 -0.07 9.50 -1.10
N ILE A 84 0.08 8.32 -1.72
CA ILE A 84 0.47 8.21 -3.13
C ILE A 84 -0.64 8.75 -4.04
N GLU A 85 -1.91 8.48 -3.72
CA GLU A 85 -3.04 9.02 -4.46
C GLU A 85 -3.08 10.55 -4.40
N THR A 86 -2.89 11.16 -3.23
CA THR A 86 -2.79 12.63 -3.13
C THR A 86 -1.63 13.17 -3.99
N ARG A 87 -0.47 12.48 -4.02
CA ARG A 87 0.65 12.86 -4.88
C ARG A 87 0.34 12.69 -6.36
N LEU A 88 -0.40 11.64 -6.74
CA LEU A 88 -0.86 11.44 -8.11
C LEU A 88 -1.85 12.51 -8.56
N ALA A 89 -2.76 12.92 -7.67
CA ALA A 89 -3.68 14.02 -7.95
C ALA A 89 -2.92 15.34 -8.17
N ALA A 90 -1.91 15.64 -7.35
CA ALA A 90 -1.04 16.80 -7.55
C ALA A 90 -0.24 16.69 -8.85
N ALA A 91 0.33 15.52 -9.15
CA ALA A 91 1.09 15.25 -10.36
C ALA A 91 0.25 15.40 -11.65
N LEU A 92 -1.05 15.14 -11.61
CA LEU A 92 -1.96 15.37 -12.74
C LEU A 92 -2.25 16.86 -12.99
N ALA A 93 -2.13 17.69 -11.96
CA ALA A 93 -2.37 19.12 -12.06
C ALA A 93 -1.14 19.89 -12.57
N ASP A 94 0.04 19.27 -12.52
CA ASP A 94 1.31 19.83 -12.95
C ASP A 94 1.63 19.37 -14.38
N THR A 95 1.51 20.29 -15.34
CA THR A 95 1.78 20.02 -16.77
C THR A 95 3.27 19.90 -17.09
N ASP A 96 4.14 20.38 -16.22
CA ASP A 96 5.60 20.38 -16.42
C ASP A 96 6.27 19.17 -15.74
N LEU A 97 5.48 18.37 -15.01
CA LEU A 97 5.99 17.19 -14.31
C LEU A 97 6.56 16.15 -15.30
N PRO A 98 7.82 15.71 -15.13
CA PRO A 98 8.41 14.71 -16.00
C PRO A 98 7.60 13.39 -15.99
N PRO A 99 7.25 12.80 -17.15
CA PRO A 99 6.44 11.58 -17.23
C PRO A 99 7.00 10.38 -16.43
N VAL A 100 8.32 10.33 -16.27
CA VAL A 100 9.00 9.28 -15.47
C VAL A 100 8.61 9.33 -13.99
N VAL A 101 8.36 10.53 -13.44
CA VAL A 101 7.95 10.73 -12.05
C VAL A 101 6.52 10.23 -11.86
N TYR A 102 5.61 10.61 -12.76
CA TYR A 102 4.24 10.11 -12.78
C TYR A 102 4.20 8.58 -12.88
N GLY A 103 4.98 8.01 -13.80
CA GLY A 103 5.10 6.56 -13.96
C GLY A 103 5.63 5.85 -12.71
N GLY A 104 6.54 6.49 -11.97
CA GLY A 104 7.00 6.01 -10.66
C GLY A 104 5.88 5.97 -9.62
N LEU A 105 5.12 7.06 -9.49
CA LEU A 105 3.98 7.13 -8.57
C LEU A 105 2.90 6.10 -8.91
N LYS A 106 2.59 5.89 -10.19
CA LYS A 106 1.62 4.87 -10.62
C LYS A 106 2.05 3.44 -10.29
N ARG A 107 3.35 3.12 -10.38
CA ARG A 107 3.86 1.81 -9.97
C ARG A 107 3.70 1.58 -8.47
N GLU A 108 3.99 2.60 -7.66
CA GLU A 108 3.79 2.53 -6.21
C GLU A 108 2.30 2.42 -5.85
N GLU A 109 1.43 3.17 -6.51
CA GLU A 109 -0.02 3.07 -6.32
C GLU A 109 -0.51 1.65 -6.58
N LEU A 110 -0.15 1.06 -7.73
CA LEU A 110 -0.51 -0.31 -8.07
C LEU A 110 -0.02 -1.32 -7.01
N HIS A 111 1.19 -1.13 -6.48
CA HIS A 111 1.75 -2.00 -5.43
C HIS A 111 0.95 -1.88 -4.12
N ARG A 112 0.59 -0.66 -3.68
CA ARG A 112 -0.20 -0.47 -2.45
C ARG A 112 -1.64 -0.92 -2.62
N THR A 113 -2.26 -0.67 -3.77
CA THR A 113 -3.59 -1.14 -4.13
C THR A 113 -3.65 -2.67 -4.07
N GLY A 114 -2.67 -3.36 -4.65
CA GLY A 114 -2.56 -4.82 -4.57
C GLY A 114 -2.46 -5.33 -3.12
N SER A 115 -1.64 -4.69 -2.28
CA SER A 115 -1.55 -5.01 -0.85
C SER A 115 -2.91 -4.85 -0.15
N VAL A 116 -3.57 -3.69 -0.29
CA VAL A 116 -4.86 -3.40 0.36
C VAL A 116 -5.92 -4.42 -0.03
N VAL A 117 -6.09 -4.68 -1.33
CA VAL A 117 -7.09 -5.65 -1.82
C VAL A 117 -6.86 -7.05 -1.26
N LEU A 118 -5.61 -7.52 -1.24
CA LEU A 118 -5.29 -8.84 -0.71
C LEU A 118 -5.58 -8.94 0.79
N HIS A 119 -5.17 -7.95 1.59
CA HIS A 119 -5.45 -7.94 3.04
C HIS A 119 -6.95 -7.91 3.34
N GLU A 120 -7.74 -7.20 2.55
CA GLU A 120 -9.19 -7.16 2.70
C GLU A 120 -9.88 -8.47 2.31
N SER A 121 -9.40 -9.13 1.25
CA SER A 121 -9.91 -10.44 0.82
C SER A 121 -9.64 -11.53 1.86
N ILE A 122 -8.44 -11.56 2.44
CA ILE A 122 -8.06 -12.54 3.48
C ILE A 122 -8.77 -12.26 4.80
N SER A 123 -9.00 -10.98 5.14
CA SER A 123 -9.74 -10.55 6.33
C SER A 123 -11.20 -11.01 6.35
N THR A 124 -11.74 -11.40 5.19
CA THR A 124 -13.12 -11.94 5.07
C THR A 124 -13.20 -13.45 5.38
N GLY A 125 -12.08 -14.10 5.71
CA GLY A 125 -12.09 -15.43 6.34
C GLY A 125 -11.73 -16.62 5.45
N SER A 126 -11.12 -16.41 4.28
CA SER A 126 -10.64 -17.53 3.45
C SER A 126 -9.55 -18.39 4.11
N ALA A 127 -8.88 -17.88 5.15
CA ALA A 127 -7.87 -18.65 5.89
C ALA A 127 -8.49 -19.73 6.82
N ALA A 128 -9.77 -19.62 7.18
CA ALA A 128 -10.42 -20.53 8.13
C ALA A 128 -11.04 -21.79 7.48
N THR A 129 -10.97 -21.95 6.15
CA THR A 129 -11.57 -23.09 5.44
C THR A 129 -10.56 -23.80 4.53
N ALA A 130 -9.33 -24.03 5.01
CA ALA A 130 -8.36 -24.90 4.35
C ALA A 130 -8.63 -26.41 4.57
N ARG A 131 -9.88 -26.81 4.83
CA ARG A 131 -10.25 -28.21 5.09
C ARG A 131 -11.34 -28.80 4.20
N GLN A 132 -11.81 -28.09 3.17
CA GLN A 132 -12.61 -28.70 2.12
C GLN A 132 -12.19 -28.21 0.73
N PRO A 133 -11.79 -29.11 -0.19
CA PRO A 133 -11.56 -28.72 -1.57
C PRO A 133 -12.88 -28.23 -2.18
N VAL A 134 -12.87 -27.01 -2.72
CA VAL A 134 -13.99 -26.46 -3.49
C VAL A 134 -14.25 -27.37 -4.70
N PRO A 135 -15.48 -27.89 -4.91
CA PRO A 135 -15.78 -28.84 -5.99
C PRO A 135 -15.45 -28.33 -7.41
N SER A 136 -15.41 -27.01 -7.59
CA SER A 136 -15.06 -26.34 -8.84
C SER A 136 -13.58 -26.48 -9.21
N ALA A 137 -12.67 -26.48 -8.24
CA ALA A 137 -11.24 -26.63 -8.48
C ALA A 137 -10.90 -28.02 -9.03
N THR A 138 -11.58 -29.07 -8.53
CA THR A 138 -11.43 -30.44 -9.04
C THR A 138 -11.95 -30.61 -10.47
N ARG A 139 -12.99 -29.85 -10.85
CA ARG A 139 -13.56 -29.87 -12.21
C ARG A 139 -12.66 -29.15 -13.21
N TRP A 140 -12.07 -28.01 -12.83
CA TRP A 140 -11.11 -27.30 -13.67
C TRP A 140 -9.83 -28.13 -13.87
N ALA A 141 -9.26 -28.68 -12.79
CA ALA A 141 -8.06 -29.52 -12.85
C ALA A 141 -8.26 -30.80 -13.68
N ARG A 142 -9.43 -31.46 -13.62
CA ARG A 142 -9.73 -32.61 -14.52
C ARG A 142 -9.91 -32.21 -15.98
N ARG A 143 -10.40 -31.00 -16.26
CA ARG A 143 -10.60 -30.53 -17.63
C ARG A 143 -9.27 -30.15 -18.28
N SER A 144 -8.38 -29.49 -17.54
CA SER A 144 -7.02 -29.18 -18.02
C SER A 144 -6.18 -30.44 -18.24
N ALA A 145 -6.23 -31.41 -17.32
CA ALA A 145 -5.52 -32.70 -17.48
C ALA A 145 -6.04 -33.55 -18.66
N ARG A 146 -7.33 -33.43 -19.02
CA ARG A 146 -7.91 -34.14 -20.17
C ARG A 146 -7.63 -33.46 -21.51
N SER A 147 -7.30 -32.16 -21.49
CA SER A 147 -6.93 -31.39 -22.68
C SER A 147 -5.49 -31.65 -23.13
N THR A 148 -4.59 -32.07 -22.22
CA THR A 148 -3.19 -32.37 -22.53
C THR A 148 -2.95 -33.83 -22.91
N ALA A 149 -3.90 -34.73 -22.62
CA ALA A 149 -3.90 -36.10 -23.10
C ALA A 149 -4.41 -36.12 -24.55
N GLY A 150 -3.49 -35.99 -25.52
CA GLY A 150 -3.77 -36.16 -26.95
C GLY A 150 -4.48 -37.50 -27.23
N LYS A 151 -5.39 -37.50 -28.22
CA LYS A 151 -6.11 -38.70 -28.66
C LYS A 151 -5.10 -39.82 -29.00
N PRO A 152 -5.30 -41.06 -28.53
CA PRO A 152 -4.53 -42.20 -29.04
C PRO A 152 -4.86 -42.38 -30.52
N THR A 153 -3.83 -42.43 -31.36
CA THR A 153 -3.96 -42.73 -32.79
C THR A 153 -4.45 -44.16 -32.94
N SER A 154 -5.62 -44.34 -33.57
CA SER A 154 -6.15 -45.65 -33.93
C SER A 154 -5.22 -46.31 -34.95
N ALA A 155 -4.55 -47.39 -34.57
CA ALA A 155 -3.89 -48.27 -35.51
C ALA A 155 -4.96 -48.97 -36.37
N VAL A 156 -4.80 -48.88 -37.68
CA VAL A 156 -5.59 -49.61 -38.69
C VAL A 156 -5.07 -51.05 -38.73
N PRO A 157 -5.92 -52.08 -38.64
CA PRO A 157 -5.47 -53.46 -38.84
C PRO A 157 -5.35 -53.75 -40.34
N GLY A 158 -4.22 -54.36 -40.73
CA GLY A 158 -4.03 -55.06 -41.99
C GLY A 158 -4.16 -56.57 -41.81
#